data_AF-A0A1V1TQ49-F1
#
_entry.id   AF-A0A1V1TQ49-F1
#
_cell.length_a   1.000
_cell.length_b   1.000
_cell.length_c   1.000
_cell.angle_alpha   90.00
_cell.angle_beta   90.00
_cell.angle_gamma   90.00
#
_symmetry.space_group_name_H-M   'P 1'
#
loop_
_entity.id
_entity.type
_entity.pdbx_description
1 polymer ?
#
loop_
_entity_poly.entity_id
_entity_poly.type
_entity_poly.pdbx_seq_one_letter_code
_entity_poly.pdbx_strand_id
1 'polypeptide(L)'
;MFAVRDRGKFLAIVLSAVSIGTSIGPILGGLIVERTTWRNVLFITGVTLILVGLAYGGTVWPWTSSSTLVSLLAGFFIVVIFLFYEERNYCKEPTLPLRLFRNRTSATAYAIAFLHSLLTLQILYFLPVYFQAVKLTNPTESGVNMLPTVLLLVSSSVISGALLSKFDINLSISPALVC
;
A
#
# COMPACT_ATOMS: atom_id res chain seq x y z
N MET A 1 12.01 20.13 27.94
CA MET A 1 11.06 20.95 27.14
C MET A 1 11.80 21.44 25.90
N PHE A 2 11.55 20.86 24.73
CA PHE A 2 12.13 21.37 23.48
C PHE A 2 11.62 22.80 23.22
N ALA A 3 12.48 23.69 22.74
CA ALA A 3 12.10 25.05 22.40
C ALA A 3 10.97 25.05 21.34
N VAL A 4 9.96 25.89 21.54
CA VAL A 4 8.78 26.06 20.65
C VAL A 4 9.18 26.29 19.19
N ARG A 5 10.40 26.78 18.96
CA ARG A 5 10.99 27.14 17.67
C ARG A 5 11.32 25.96 16.74
N ASP A 6 11.61 24.76 17.25
CA ASP A 6 12.00 23.61 16.39
C ASP A 6 10.82 22.69 16.03
N ARG A 7 9.67 22.84 16.70
CA ARG A 7 8.42 22.14 16.35
C ARG A 7 7.93 22.49 14.95
N GLY A 8 8.13 23.76 14.55
CA GLY A 8 7.75 24.24 13.22
C GLY A 8 8.51 23.55 12.09
N LYS A 9 9.81 23.28 12.28
CA LYS A 9 10.63 22.59 11.27
C LYS A 9 10.24 21.13 11.09
N PHE A 10 9.97 20.42 12.18
CA PHE A 10 9.57 19.01 12.13
C PHE A 10 8.18 18.83 11.49
N LEU A 11 7.21 19.66 11.90
CA LEU A 11 5.90 19.70 11.26
C LEU A 11 6.00 20.09 9.79
N ALA A 12 6.89 21.02 9.42
CA ALA A 12 7.09 21.40 8.02
C ALA A 12 7.65 20.25 7.16
N ILE A 13 8.58 19.44 7.69
CA ILE A 13 9.14 18.28 6.98
C ILE A 13 8.10 17.16 6.84
N VAL A 14 7.33 16.89 7.89
CA VAL A 14 6.27 15.87 7.84
C VAL A 14 5.16 16.31 6.87
N LEU A 15 4.73 17.57 6.94
CA LEU A 15 3.71 18.11 6.06
C LEU A 15 4.19 18.20 4.61
N SER A 16 5.48 18.46 4.35
CA SER A 16 6.00 18.47 2.98
C SER A 16 6.05 17.07 2.38
N ALA A 17 6.48 16.06 3.14
CA ALA A 17 6.46 14.65 2.70
C ALA A 17 5.03 14.16 2.42
N VAL A 18 4.08 14.51 3.29
CA VAL A 18 2.66 14.22 3.09
C VAL A 18 2.13 14.97 1.87
N SER A 19 2.46 16.25 1.71
CA SER A 19 2.03 17.08 0.58
C SER A 19 2.54 16.55 -0.76
N ILE A 20 3.77 16.04 -0.81
CA ILE A 20 4.33 15.40 -2.00
C ILE A 20 3.54 14.13 -2.32
N GLY A 21 3.27 13.27 -1.33
CA GLY A 21 2.47 12.07 -1.52
C GLY A 21 1.04 12.37 -1.99
N THR A 22 0.38 13.35 -1.38
CA THR A 22 -0.98 13.75 -1.76
C THR A 22 -1.05 14.56 -3.05
N SER A 23 0.06 15.13 -3.54
CA SER A 23 0.10 15.82 -4.84
C SER A 23 0.43 14.87 -5.99
N ILE A 24 1.30 13.88 -5.74
CA ILE A 24 1.62 12.82 -6.70
C ILE A 24 0.42 11.88 -6.88
N GLY A 25 -0.34 11.63 -5.81
CA GLY A 25 -1.51 10.73 -5.85
C GLY A 25 -2.55 11.09 -6.92
N PRO A 26 -3.07 12.32 -6.99
CA PRO A 26 -4.01 12.75 -8.02
C PRO A 26 -3.42 12.80 -9.43
N ILE A 27 -2.13 13.13 -9.58
CA ILE A 27 -1.47 13.16 -10.89
C ILE A 27 -1.31 11.74 -11.43
N LEU A 28 -0.81 10.81 -10.60
CA LEU A 28 -0.75 9.39 -10.95
C LEU A 28 -2.16 8.80 -11.13
N GLY A 29 -3.11 9.17 -10.27
CA GLY A 29 -4.50 8.75 -10.40
C GLY A 29 -5.14 9.23 -11.71
N GLY A 30 -4.90 10.47 -12.10
CA GLY A 30 -5.37 11.05 -13.37
C GLY A 30 -4.73 10.38 -14.58
N LEU A 31 -3.42 10.16 -14.57
CA LEU A 31 -2.70 9.42 -15.62
C LEU A 31 -3.16 7.96 -15.71
N ILE A 32 -3.40 7.32 -14.57
CA ILE A 32 -3.97 5.97 -14.51
C ILE A 32 -5.35 6.01 -15.15
N VAL A 33 -6.24 6.95 -14.80
CA VAL A 33 -7.59 7.05 -15.38
C VAL A 33 -7.56 7.30 -16.89
N GLU A 34 -6.64 8.13 -17.39
CA GLU A 34 -6.50 8.43 -18.81
C GLU A 34 -6.02 7.21 -19.63
N ARG A 35 -5.19 6.36 -19.02
CA ARG A 35 -4.69 5.11 -19.62
C ARG A 35 -5.55 3.88 -19.29
N THR A 36 -6.44 4.00 -18.30
CA THR A 36 -7.18 2.88 -17.75
C THR A 36 -8.42 2.60 -18.58
N THR A 37 -8.58 1.33 -18.95
CA THR A 37 -9.81 0.86 -19.57
C THR A 37 -10.93 0.79 -18.54
N TRP A 38 -12.20 0.88 -18.98
CA TRP A 38 -13.39 0.77 -18.12
C TRP A 38 -13.37 -0.46 -17.18
N ARG A 39 -12.60 -1.50 -17.51
CA ARG A 39 -12.39 -2.70 -16.70
C ARG A 39 -11.61 -2.43 -15.41
N ASN A 40 -10.53 -1.64 -15.44
CA ASN A 40 -9.73 -1.43 -14.22
C ASN A 40 -10.46 -0.53 -13.24
N VAL A 41 -11.44 0.26 -13.71
CA VAL A 41 -12.36 1.00 -12.84
C VAL A 41 -13.13 0.01 -11.94
N LEU A 42 -13.64 -1.10 -12.49
CA LEU A 42 -14.32 -2.12 -11.69
C LEU A 42 -13.39 -2.73 -10.63
N PHE A 43 -12.15 -3.04 -11.00
CA PHE A 43 -11.16 -3.57 -10.06
C PHE A 43 -10.83 -2.58 -8.94
N ILE A 44 -10.52 -1.33 -9.29
CA ILE A 44 -10.20 -0.28 -8.31
C ILE A 44 -11.39 -0.05 -7.39
N THR A 45 -12.60 0.12 -7.93
CA THR A 45 -13.81 0.34 -7.12
C THR A 45 -14.10 -0.85 -6.20
N GLY A 46 -13.98 -2.08 -6.69
CA GLY A 46 -14.19 -3.28 -5.88
C GLY A 46 -13.20 -3.37 -4.71
N VAL A 47 -11.90 -3.17 -4.99
CA VAL A 47 -10.86 -3.16 -3.94
C VAL A 47 -11.07 -2.02 -2.94
N THR A 48 -11.40 -0.80 -3.41
CA THR A 48 -11.66 0.34 -2.53
C THR A 48 -12.85 0.07 -1.61
N LEU A 49 -13.93 -0.53 -2.09
CA LEU A 49 -15.10 -0.88 -1.27
C LEU A 49 -14.75 -1.91 -0.18
N ILE A 50 -13.91 -2.91 -0.50
CA ILE A 50 -13.42 -3.87 0.50
C ILE A 50 -12.59 -3.14 1.56
N LEU A 51 -11.63 -2.29 1.14
CA LEU A 51 -10.76 -1.55 2.04
C LEU A 51 -11.55 -0.59 2.95
N VAL A 52 -12.54 0.11 2.41
CA VAL A 52 -13.43 1.01 3.17
C VAL A 52 -14.21 0.22 4.23
N GLY A 53 -14.78 -0.92 3.86
CA GLY A 53 -15.47 -1.80 4.80
C GLY A 53 -14.56 -2.28 5.93
N LEU A 54 -13.30 -2.63 5.61
CA LEU A 54 -12.33 -3.10 6.58
C LEU A 54 -11.77 -1.97 7.48
N ALA A 55 -11.59 -0.77 6.93
CA ALA A 55 -11.05 0.38 7.66
C ALA A 55 -12.06 0.99 8.65
N TYR A 56 -13.33 1.08 8.25
CA TYR A 56 -14.39 1.63 9.10
C TYR A 56 -15.12 0.59 9.94
N GLY A 57 -14.98 -0.70 9.60
CA GLY A 57 -15.49 -1.82 10.38
C GLY A 57 -14.87 -1.86 11.77
N GLY A 58 -15.71 -1.74 12.81
CA GLY A 58 -15.29 -1.77 14.21
C GLY A 58 -14.77 -0.44 14.78
N THR A 59 -14.59 0.58 13.95
CA THR A 59 -14.15 1.92 14.39
C THR A 59 -15.30 2.93 14.35
N VAL A 60 -15.85 3.17 13.16
CA VAL A 60 -16.95 4.12 12.94
C VAL A 60 -18.28 3.38 12.85
N TRP A 61 -18.29 2.22 12.17
CA TRP A 61 -19.48 1.39 12.02
C TRP A 61 -19.27 0.05 12.71
N PRO A 62 -20.26 -0.47 13.47
CA PRO A 62 -20.20 -1.84 13.96
C PRO A 62 -20.01 -2.84 12.81
N TRP A 63 -19.32 -3.94 13.07
CA TRP A 63 -19.13 -5.01 12.08
C TRP A 63 -20.46 -5.60 11.56
N THR A 64 -21.51 -5.55 12.39
CA THR A 64 -22.86 -6.00 12.06
C THR A 64 -23.71 -4.95 11.34
N SER A 65 -23.19 -3.73 11.13
CA SER A 65 -23.91 -2.68 10.41
C SER A 65 -24.10 -3.06 8.94
N SER A 66 -25.29 -2.76 8.40
CA SER A 66 -25.61 -2.99 6.99
C SER A 66 -24.62 -2.30 6.06
N SER A 67 -24.13 -1.11 6.41
CA SER A 67 -23.15 -0.37 5.59
C SER A 67 -21.81 -1.12 5.45
N THR A 68 -21.32 -1.72 6.54
CA THR A 68 -20.07 -2.49 6.56
C THR A 68 -20.20 -3.75 5.74
N LEU A 69 -21.29 -4.51 5.94
CA LEU A 69 -21.59 -5.73 5.19
C LEU A 69 -21.80 -5.47 3.71
N VAL A 70 -22.54 -4.41 3.35
CA VAL A 70 -22.79 -4.05 1.93
C VAL A 70 -21.48 -3.65 1.26
N SER A 71 -20.64 -2.82 1.89
CA SER A 71 -19.35 -2.43 1.30
C SER A 71 -18.44 -3.64 1.07
N LEU A 72 -18.38 -4.56 2.03
CA LEU A 72 -17.55 -5.77 1.93
C LEU A 72 -18.08 -6.72 0.84
N LEU A 73 -19.36 -7.08 0.92
CA LEU A 73 -19.97 -8.04 -0.01
C LEU A 73 -20.04 -7.50 -1.43
N ALA A 74 -20.42 -6.23 -1.61
CA ALA A 74 -20.43 -5.59 -2.93
C ALA A 74 -19.01 -5.50 -3.50
N GLY A 75 -18.02 -5.16 -2.68
CA GLY A 75 -16.62 -5.12 -3.09
C GLY A 75 -16.11 -6.48 -3.58
N PHE A 76 -16.34 -7.56 -2.80
CA PHE A 76 -16.00 -8.93 -3.22
C PHE A 76 -16.73 -9.33 -4.50
N PHE A 77 -18.02 -9.04 -4.61
CA PHE A 77 -18.82 -9.36 -5.77
C PHE A 77 -18.31 -8.67 -7.04
N ILE A 78 -17.96 -7.38 -6.97
CA ILE A 78 -17.40 -6.63 -8.10
C ILE A 78 -16.04 -7.18 -8.52
N VAL A 79 -15.17 -7.55 -7.57
CA VAL A 79 -13.87 -8.17 -7.88
C VAL A 79 -14.06 -9.53 -8.55
N VAL A 80 -15.00 -10.35 -8.08
CA VAL A 80 -15.31 -11.65 -8.71
C VAL A 80 -15.81 -11.46 -10.13
N ILE A 81 -16.73 -10.51 -10.37
CA ILE A 81 -17.18 -10.16 -11.73
C ILE A 81 -16.00 -9.74 -12.61
N PHE A 82 -15.11 -8.89 -12.08
CA PHE A 82 -13.91 -8.46 -12.81
C PHE A 82 -13.03 -9.66 -13.20
N LEU A 83 -12.77 -10.60 -12.27
CA LEU A 83 -11.96 -11.78 -12.55
C LEU A 83 -12.57 -12.69 -13.62
N PHE A 84 -13.89 -12.91 -13.59
CA PHE A 84 -14.59 -13.68 -14.63
C PHE A 84 -14.57 -12.98 -15.99
N TYR A 85 -14.68 -11.65 -15.99
CA TYR A 85 -14.60 -10.87 -17.22
C TYR A 85 -13.20 -10.89 -17.83
N GLU A 86 -12.17 -10.83 -16.97
CA GLU A 86 -10.76 -10.83 -17.34
C GLU A 86 -10.27 -12.20 -17.84
N GLU A 87 -10.78 -13.31 -17.28
CA GLU A 87 -10.46 -14.67 -17.73
C GLU A 87 -11.02 -14.97 -19.12
N ARG A 88 -12.08 -14.26 -19.53
CA ARG A 88 -12.71 -14.48 -20.82
C ARG A 88 -11.77 -14.01 -21.94
N ASN A 89 -11.46 -14.91 -22.86
CA ASN A 89 -10.40 -14.84 -23.88
C ASN A 89 -10.51 -13.71 -24.94
N TYR A 90 -11.27 -12.64 -24.64
CA TYR A 90 -11.52 -11.49 -25.51
C TYR A 90 -10.43 -10.40 -25.39
N CYS A 91 -9.50 -10.50 -24.43
CA CYS A 91 -8.52 -9.46 -24.12
C CYS A 91 -7.13 -9.76 -24.70
N LYS A 92 -6.58 -8.80 -25.46
CA LYS A 92 -5.23 -8.86 -26.04
C LYS A 92 -4.14 -8.52 -24.99
N GLU A 93 -4.48 -7.68 -24.02
CA GLU A 93 -3.60 -7.21 -22.94
C GLU A 93 -4.37 -7.22 -21.60
N PRO A 94 -4.34 -8.34 -20.85
CA PRO A 94 -4.98 -8.42 -19.54
C PRO A 94 -4.19 -7.60 -18.50
N THR A 95 -4.91 -6.85 -17.68
CA THR A 95 -4.36 -6.01 -16.60
C THR A 95 -3.85 -6.88 -15.46
N LEU A 96 -4.49 -8.02 -15.21
CA LEU A 96 -4.06 -8.98 -14.22
C LEU A 96 -3.91 -10.36 -14.87
N PRO A 97 -2.77 -10.64 -15.52
CA PRO A 97 -2.56 -11.93 -16.17
C PRO A 97 -2.47 -13.03 -15.11
N LEU A 98 -3.56 -13.79 -14.91
CA LEU A 98 -3.71 -14.84 -13.90
C LEU A 98 -2.61 -15.92 -13.98
N ARG A 99 -1.95 -16.05 -15.13
CA ARG A 99 -0.74 -16.87 -15.33
C ARG A 99 0.41 -16.53 -14.37
N LEU A 100 0.54 -15.28 -13.91
CA LEU A 100 1.56 -14.88 -12.92
C LEU A 100 1.33 -15.55 -11.57
N PHE A 101 0.06 -15.68 -11.14
CA PHE A 101 -0.29 -16.34 -9.88
C PHE A 101 -0.13 -17.87 -9.94
N ARG A 102 0.00 -18.45 -11.14
CA ARG A 102 0.25 -19.87 -11.31
C ARG A 102 1.70 -20.26 -10.98
N ASN A 103 2.64 -19.32 -11.05
CA ASN A 103 4.03 -19.57 -10.68
C ASN A 103 4.19 -19.46 -9.16
N ARG A 104 4.69 -20.53 -8.52
CA ARG A 104 4.94 -20.57 -7.06
C ARG A 104 5.84 -19.43 -6.61
N THR A 105 6.91 -19.12 -7.34
CA THR A 105 7.86 -18.06 -6.98
C THR A 105 7.22 -16.67 -7.00
N SER A 106 6.36 -16.40 -7.99
CA SER A 106 5.65 -15.13 -8.09
C SER A 106 4.57 -15.03 -7.01
N ALA A 107 3.81 -16.11 -6.76
CA ALA A 107 2.82 -16.16 -5.71
C ALA A 107 3.43 -15.95 -4.32
N THR A 108 4.58 -16.58 -4.03
CA THR A 108 5.28 -16.36 -2.75
C THR A 108 5.82 -14.94 -2.66
N ALA A 109 6.38 -14.37 -3.73
CA ALA A 109 6.82 -12.98 -3.74
C ALA A 109 5.68 -12.00 -3.43
N TYR A 110 4.50 -12.18 -4.03
CA TYR A 110 3.33 -11.35 -3.72
C TYR A 110 2.83 -11.53 -2.29
N ALA A 111 2.80 -12.77 -1.78
CA ALA A 111 2.42 -13.04 -0.40
C ALA A 111 3.40 -12.39 0.60
N ILE A 112 4.71 -12.47 0.33
CA ILE A 112 5.74 -11.81 1.13
C ILE A 112 5.55 -10.28 1.10
N ALA A 113 5.30 -9.69 -0.08
CA ALA A 113 5.06 -8.25 -0.20
C ALA A 113 3.81 -7.79 0.57
N PHE A 114 2.74 -8.58 0.53
CA PHE A 114 1.51 -8.33 1.29
C PHE A 114 1.75 -8.39 2.80
N LEU A 115 2.37 -9.47 3.29
CA LEU A 115 2.69 -9.64 4.71
C LEU A 115 3.67 -8.57 5.21
N HIS A 116 4.68 -8.23 4.40
CA HIS A 116 5.60 -7.15 4.69
C HIS A 116 4.86 -5.81 4.84
N SER A 117 3.91 -5.52 3.95
CA SER A 117 3.12 -4.28 4.02
C SER A 117 2.26 -4.24 5.29
N LEU A 118 1.63 -5.34 5.69
CA LEU A 118 0.88 -5.44 6.94
C LEU A 118 1.76 -5.20 8.17
N LEU A 119 2.91 -5.87 8.25
CA LEU A 119 3.83 -5.73 9.39
C LEU A 119 4.40 -4.32 9.50
N THR A 120 4.81 -3.74 8.37
CA THR A 120 5.39 -2.39 8.35
C THR A 120 4.36 -1.34 8.78
N LEU A 121 3.12 -1.41 8.27
CA LEU A 121 2.04 -0.51 8.71
C LEU A 121 1.71 -0.70 10.18
N GLN A 122 1.63 -1.95 10.65
CA GLN A 122 1.35 -2.24 12.05
C GLN A 122 2.41 -1.63 12.97
N ILE A 123 3.70 -1.79 12.66
CA ILE A 123 4.79 -1.21 13.44
C ILE A 123 4.70 0.32 13.41
N LEU A 124 4.50 0.93 12.24
CA LEU A 124 4.45 2.39 12.09
C LEU A 124 3.33 3.02 12.92
N TYR A 125 2.17 2.37 13.02
CA TYR A 125 1.03 2.86 13.80
C TYR A 125 1.12 2.54 15.30
N PHE A 126 1.54 1.32 15.67
CA PHE A 126 1.55 0.89 17.07
C PHE A 126 2.77 1.38 17.85
N LEU A 127 3.92 1.57 17.21
CA LEU A 127 5.13 2.02 17.89
C LEU A 127 5.00 3.42 18.54
N PRO A 128 4.46 4.46 17.88
CA PRO A 128 4.26 5.75 18.54
C PRO A 128 3.21 5.67 19.67
N VAL A 129 2.15 4.87 19.46
CA VAL A 129 1.12 4.64 20.49
C VAL A 129 1.72 3.92 21.71
N TYR A 130 2.61 2.95 21.51
CA TYR A 130 3.32 2.26 22.58
C TYR A 130 4.19 3.22 23.40
N PHE A 131 4.93 4.11 22.75
CA PHE A 131 5.75 5.10 23.46
C PHE A 131 4.90 6.08 24.28
N GLN A 132 3.75 6.50 23.74
CA GLN A 132 2.86 7.43 24.43
C GLN A 132 2.04 6.76 25.54
N ALA A 133 1.55 5.54 25.34
CA ALA A 133 0.65 4.84 26.26
C ALA A 133 1.39 4.06 27.36
N VAL A 134 2.51 3.42 27.03
CA VAL A 134 3.25 2.53 27.96
C VAL A 134 4.49 3.23 28.52
N LYS A 135 5.28 3.89 27.67
CA LYS A 135 6.49 4.60 28.11
C LYS A 135 6.21 6.02 28.61
N LEU A 136 4.96 6.49 28.50
CA LEU A 136 4.49 7.79 28.97
C LEU A 136 5.37 8.96 28.46
N THR A 137 5.95 8.80 27.27
CA THR A 137 6.74 9.85 26.64
C THR A 137 5.84 10.83 25.91
N ASN A 138 6.30 12.08 25.78
CA ASN A 138 5.57 13.09 25.03
C ASN A 138 5.63 12.80 23.51
N PRO A 139 4.68 13.33 22.69
CA PRO A 139 4.62 13.04 21.25
C PRO A 139 5.90 13.40 20.48
N THR A 140 6.62 14.44 20.92
CA THR A 140 7.88 14.85 20.26
C THR A 140 8.98 13.83 20.48
N GLU A 141 9.15 13.35 21.71
CA GLU A 141 10.13 12.33 22.07
C GLU A 141 9.78 10.97 21.44
N SER A 142 8.50 10.62 21.40
CA SER A 142 8.02 9.45 20.63
C SER A 142 8.42 9.55 19.16
N GLY A 143 8.30 10.72 18.52
CA GLY A 143 8.71 10.92 17.14
C GLY A 143 10.22 10.75 16.93
N VAL A 144 11.03 11.29 17.84
CA VAL A 144 12.51 11.12 17.81
C VAL A 144 12.88 9.65 17.94
N ASN A 145 12.21 8.91 18.83
CA ASN A 145 12.46 7.48 19.03
C ASN A 145 12.01 6.61 17.84
N MET A 146 11.25 7.14 16.89
CA MET A 146 10.93 6.47 15.63
C MET A 146 11.98 6.70 14.53
N LEU A 147 12.88 7.67 14.68
CA LEU A 147 13.91 7.96 13.67
C LEU A 147 14.78 6.74 13.33
N PRO A 148 15.24 5.92 14.31
CA PRO A 148 16.01 4.72 13.99
C PRO A 148 15.25 3.75 13.08
N THR A 149 13.94 3.59 13.29
CA THR A 149 13.09 2.72 12.48
C THR A 149 13.00 3.22 11.03
N VAL A 150 12.80 4.53 10.82
CA VAL A 150 12.72 5.12 9.48
C VAL A 150 14.06 5.06 8.76
N LEU A 151 15.16 5.35 9.48
CA LEU A 151 16.51 5.27 8.93
C LEU A 151 16.84 3.85 8.45
N LEU A 152 16.57 2.83 9.28
CA LEU A 152 16.76 1.44 8.89
C LEU A 152 15.92 1.06 7.67
N LEU A 153 14.68 1.55 7.59
CA LEU A 153 13.81 1.28 6.45
C LEU A 153 14.39 1.85 5.14
N VAL A 154 14.79 3.13 5.15
CA VAL A 154 15.39 3.78 3.97
C VAL A 154 16.71 3.11 3.59
N SER A 155 17.58 2.85 4.56
CA SER A 155 18.86 2.17 4.31
C SER A 155 18.66 0.77 3.73
N SER A 156 17.68 0.01 4.22
CA SER A 156 17.38 -1.33 3.70
C SER A 156 16.95 -1.30 2.23
N SER A 157 16.19 -0.29 1.81
CA SER A 157 15.78 -0.10 0.41
C SER A 157 16.99 0.20 -0.49
N VAL A 158 17.90 1.07 -0.04
CA VAL A 158 19.11 1.42 -0.80
C VAL A 158 20.04 0.20 -0.91
N ILE A 159 20.25 -0.52 0.19
CA ILE A 159 21.09 -1.72 0.21
C ILE A 159 20.50 -2.82 -0.68
N SER A 160 19.19 -3.05 -0.61
CA SER A 160 18.51 -4.03 -1.46
C SER A 160 18.63 -3.67 -2.95
N GLY A 161 18.45 -2.40 -3.31
CA GLY A 161 18.63 -1.93 -4.69
C GLY A 161 20.07 -2.10 -5.20
N ALA A 162 21.05 -1.75 -4.36
CA ALA A 162 22.47 -1.93 -4.69
C ALA A 162 22.86 -3.41 -4.81
N LEU A 163 22.32 -4.27 -3.95
CA LEU A 163 22.51 -5.73 -4.02
C LEU A 163 21.95 -6.30 -5.32
N LEU A 164 20.73 -5.92 -5.71
CA LEU A 164 20.11 -6.36 -6.96
C LEU A 164 20.88 -5.89 -8.20
N SER A 165 21.48 -4.70 -8.16
CA SER A 165 22.33 -4.21 -9.27
C SER A 165 23.69 -4.91 -9.33
N LYS A 166 24.21 -5.43 -8.22
CA LYS A 166 25.51 -6.09 -8.15
C LYS A 166 25.42 -7.59 -8.43
N PHE A 167 24.36 -8.22 -7.92
CA PHE A 167 23.99 -9.58 -8.27
C PHE A 167 23.11 -9.48 -9.51
N ASP A 168 23.72 -9.39 -10.69
CA ASP A 168 23.03 -9.56 -11.97
C ASP A 168 22.27 -10.89 -11.91
N ILE A 169 21.01 -10.84 -11.48
CA ILE A 169 20.13 -11.99 -11.62
C ILE A 169 19.87 -12.02 -13.11
N ASN A 170 20.60 -12.90 -13.79
CA ASN A 170 20.43 -13.35 -15.16
C ASN A 170 19.06 -14.06 -15.34
N LEU A 171 18.01 -13.52 -14.70
CA LEU A 171 16.63 -13.76 -15.03
C LEU A 171 16.50 -13.18 -16.43
N SER A 172 16.44 -14.09 -17.39
CA SER A 172 15.76 -13.88 -18.66
C SER A 172 14.38 -13.31 -18.36
N ILE A 173 14.32 -12.00 -18.15
CA ILE A 173 13.17 -11.19 -18.53
C ILE A 173 13.24 -11.26 -20.05
N SER A 174 12.74 -12.38 -20.60
CA SER A 174 12.45 -12.43 -22.01
C SER A 174 11.61 -11.17 -22.28
N PRO A 175 11.97 -10.33 -23.27
CA PRO A 175 11.32 -9.05 -23.55
C PRO A 175 9.81 -9.13 -23.85
N ALA A 176 9.18 -10.29 -23.68
CA ALA A 176 7.76 -10.58 -23.84
C ALA A 176 6.81 -9.90 -22.82
N LEU A 177 7.32 -9.01 -21.95
CA LEU A 177 6.50 -8.20 -21.03
C LEU A 177 6.59 -6.68 -21.28
N VAL A 178 7.31 -6.27 -22.33
CA VAL A 178 7.17 -4.93 -22.90
C VAL A 178 6.43 -5.08 -24.23
N CYS A 179 5.10 -5.05 -24.17
CA CYS A 179 4.28 -4.59 -25.28
C CYS A 179 3.87 -3.15 -24.98
#